data_AF-A0A1C3NSH6-F1
#
_entry.id   AF-A0A1C3NSH6-F1
#
_cell.length_a   1.000
_cell.length_b   1.000
_cell.length_c   1.000
_cell.angle_alpha   90.00
_cell.angle_beta   90.00
_cell.angle_gamma   90.00
#
_symmetry.space_group_name_H-M   'P 1'
#
loop_
_entity.id
_entity.type
_entity.pdbx_description
1 polymer ?
#
loop_
_entity_poly.entity_id
_entity_poly.type
_entity_poly.pdbx_seq_one_letter_code
_entity_poly.pdbx_strand_id
1 'polypeptide(L)'
;MLISYPILPANASNQSDQAKFDAMVALTQPTRGLYPITTGNRWHGGIHLTPGTEPIRAIADGVIVAYRLAPATKDYPGQGLYDTSFVLIKHDTHSGENTQVVYYSLYMHLAPKGSLTDPQRSQLMPFLRDAATGESAKQAPANTRVWRKEVLGFGGQLYGVPTVHFEIFTTEADLARFWRDASAVAAGGHGSNDVFGDTHFILPANLSFVTRHPHAIAPHRIDLAGHNQFYELPIGVAGQSTERLHVVVELGKGHRIATTYRLDAQGKLAGQIGLPVRQDDYEYEIFRLATTLYADCPSAGYEYLRFGRILSSDTTTHTENWQLIRYDEDAIGYINLADPRHSVIVLSDADFPNTWQKLSEGRAASPEDGIANLDGLN
;
A
#
# COMPACT_ATOMS: atom_id res chain seq x y z
N MET A 1 -10.03 6.89 2.05
CA MET A 1 -9.61 8.17 1.41
C MET A 1 -9.13 7.90 -0.01
N LEU A 2 -9.40 8.80 -0.97
CA LEU A 2 -8.85 8.68 -2.32
C LEU A 2 -7.53 9.45 -2.42
N ILE A 3 -6.50 8.81 -2.98
CA ILE A 3 -5.19 9.42 -3.21
C ILE A 3 -4.96 9.56 -4.72
N SER A 4 -4.40 10.68 -5.14
CA SER A 4 -3.92 10.96 -6.50
C SER A 4 -2.44 11.24 -6.51
N TYR A 5 -1.82 11.12 -7.68
CA TYR A 5 -0.50 11.67 -7.90
C TYR A 5 -0.47 13.21 -7.72
N PRO A 6 0.65 13.77 -7.22
CA PRO A 6 0.81 15.20 -7.02
C PRO A 6 0.93 15.98 -8.34
N ILE A 7 1.25 15.29 -9.44
CA ILE A 7 1.26 15.81 -10.80
C ILE A 7 0.27 14.98 -11.60
N LEU A 8 -0.58 15.63 -12.39
CA LEU A 8 -1.57 14.95 -13.24
C LEU A 8 -1.30 15.33 -14.69
N PRO A 9 -0.42 14.62 -15.41
CA PRO A 9 -0.20 14.86 -16.84
C PRO A 9 -1.51 14.80 -17.62
N ALA A 10 -1.62 15.60 -18.68
CA ALA A 10 -2.76 15.53 -19.60
C ALA A 10 -2.98 14.07 -20.08
N ASN A 11 -4.11 13.48 -19.68
CA ASN A 11 -4.46 12.12 -20.06
C ASN A 11 -4.78 12.06 -21.56
N ALA A 12 -4.13 11.17 -22.29
CA ALA A 12 -4.72 10.66 -23.53
C ALA A 12 -5.95 9.82 -23.16
N SER A 13 -7.04 9.91 -23.92
CA SER A 13 -8.22 9.06 -23.73
C SER A 13 -7.80 7.58 -23.76
N ASN A 14 -8.26 6.78 -22.79
CA ASN A 14 -8.03 5.32 -22.65
C ASN A 14 -6.64 4.85 -22.17
N GLN A 15 -5.86 5.66 -21.45
CA GLN A 15 -4.66 5.14 -20.77
C GLN A 15 -5.00 4.13 -19.66
N SER A 16 -4.31 2.98 -19.67
CA SER A 16 -4.35 1.99 -18.60
C SER A 16 -3.73 2.53 -17.31
N ASP A 17 -4.07 1.96 -16.16
CA ASP A 17 -3.49 2.37 -14.87
C ASP A 17 -1.98 2.11 -14.80
N GLN A 18 -1.50 1.05 -15.45
CA GLN A 18 -0.07 0.78 -15.60
C GLN A 18 0.64 1.91 -16.36
N ALA A 19 0.07 2.36 -17.49
CA ALA A 19 0.67 3.45 -18.26
C ALA A 19 0.72 4.76 -17.46
N LYS A 20 -0.28 5.03 -16.61
CA LYS A 20 -0.27 6.19 -15.71
C LYS A 20 0.82 6.05 -14.64
N PHE A 21 0.97 4.86 -14.08
CA PHE A 21 2.03 4.56 -13.12
C PHE A 21 3.41 4.75 -13.75
N ASP A 22 3.65 4.17 -14.91
CA ASP A 22 4.94 4.29 -15.63
C ASP A 22 5.26 5.76 -15.96
N ALA A 23 4.25 6.54 -16.38
CA ALA A 23 4.41 7.96 -16.62
C ALA A 23 4.81 8.73 -15.34
N MET A 24 4.27 8.37 -14.19
CA MET A 24 4.63 8.97 -12.91
C MET A 24 6.01 8.55 -12.43
N VAL A 25 6.38 7.27 -12.61
CA VAL A 25 7.72 6.78 -12.32
C VAL A 25 8.75 7.51 -13.19
N ALA A 26 8.44 7.78 -14.45
CA ALA A 26 9.31 8.54 -15.36
C ALA A 26 9.53 10.00 -14.93
N LEU A 27 8.68 10.58 -14.06
CA LEU A 27 8.91 11.90 -13.49
C LEU A 27 9.91 11.89 -12.33
N THR A 28 10.21 10.74 -11.73
CA THR A 28 11.16 10.66 -10.63
C THR A 28 12.57 11.03 -11.07
N GLN A 29 13.35 11.65 -10.19
CA GLN A 29 14.76 11.98 -10.43
C GLN A 29 15.66 10.97 -9.69
N PRO A 30 15.99 9.82 -10.30
CA PRO A 30 16.65 8.71 -9.61
C PRO A 30 18.10 9.00 -9.20
N THR A 31 18.69 10.11 -9.65
CA THR A 31 20.06 10.50 -9.30
C THR A 31 20.14 11.64 -8.29
N ARG A 32 18.99 12.17 -7.82
CA ARG A 32 18.93 13.34 -6.93
C ARG A 32 17.88 13.13 -5.85
N GLY A 33 18.31 12.97 -4.59
CA GLY A 33 17.37 12.77 -3.49
C GLY A 33 16.75 11.38 -3.52
N LEU A 34 17.60 10.37 -3.40
CA LEU A 34 17.19 8.97 -3.33
C LEU A 34 16.50 8.69 -1.99
N TYR A 35 15.31 8.10 -2.05
CA TYR A 35 14.60 7.58 -0.89
C TYR A 35 15.07 6.15 -0.58
N PRO A 36 15.21 5.77 0.71
CA PRO A 36 15.17 6.64 1.89
C PRO A 36 16.54 7.23 2.26
N ILE A 37 17.62 6.78 1.60
CA ILE A 37 19.00 7.17 1.90
C ILE A 37 19.64 7.74 0.64
N THR A 38 20.18 8.95 0.74
CA THR A 38 20.84 9.68 -0.34
C THR A 38 22.36 9.69 -0.18
N THR A 39 23.06 10.36 -1.11
CA THR A 39 24.52 10.47 -1.13
C THR A 39 25.10 10.91 0.21
N GLY A 40 26.15 10.21 0.66
CA GLY A 40 26.77 10.46 1.95
C GLY A 40 26.03 9.81 3.13
N ASN A 41 25.23 8.77 2.86
CA ASN A 41 24.50 7.99 3.86
C ASN A 41 23.57 8.86 4.72
N ARG A 42 22.84 9.77 4.10
CA ARG A 42 21.92 10.68 4.79
C ARG A 42 20.48 10.32 4.53
N TRP A 43 19.62 10.52 5.52
CA TRP A 43 18.19 10.40 5.33
C TRP A 43 17.67 11.38 4.30
N HIS A 44 16.75 10.90 3.48
CA HIS A 44 16.00 11.71 2.54
C HIS A 44 14.56 11.20 2.54
N GLY A 45 13.67 11.92 3.23
CA GLY A 45 12.32 11.45 3.56
C GLY A 45 11.39 11.32 2.36
N GLY A 46 11.72 11.97 1.23
CA GLY A 46 10.89 11.99 0.04
C GLY A 46 11.64 11.62 -1.24
N ILE A 47 11.03 11.99 -2.36
CA ILE A 47 11.59 11.85 -3.70
C ILE A 47 11.61 13.21 -4.39
N HIS A 48 12.48 13.37 -5.37
CA HIS A 48 12.42 14.47 -6.32
C HIS A 48 11.65 14.07 -7.57
N LEU A 49 10.76 14.96 -7.99
CA LEU A 49 9.97 14.86 -9.22
C LEU A 49 10.40 15.97 -10.16
N THR A 50 10.55 15.65 -11.44
CA THR A 50 10.73 16.62 -12.52
C THR A 50 9.37 17.24 -12.84
N PRO A 51 9.16 18.53 -12.54
CA PRO A 51 7.93 19.19 -12.90
C PRO A 51 7.92 19.52 -14.39
N GLY A 52 6.79 19.24 -15.05
CA GLY A 52 6.49 19.82 -16.36
C GLY A 52 5.84 21.20 -16.20
N THR A 53 4.99 21.58 -17.16
CA THR A 53 4.11 22.76 -17.04
C THR A 53 2.88 22.50 -16.16
N GLU A 54 2.69 21.26 -15.73
CA GLU A 54 1.55 20.83 -14.93
C GLU A 54 1.58 21.44 -13.52
N PRO A 55 0.41 21.85 -12.98
CA PRO A 55 0.33 22.31 -11.60
C PRO A 55 0.61 21.17 -10.60
N ILE A 56 1.22 21.52 -9.47
CA ILE A 56 1.38 20.63 -8.33
C ILE A 56 0.11 20.66 -7.49
N ARG A 57 -0.43 19.49 -7.17
CA ARG A 57 -1.76 19.32 -6.60
C ARG A 57 -1.73 18.53 -5.30
N ALA A 58 -2.71 18.82 -4.44
CA ALA A 58 -2.93 18.03 -3.24
C ALA A 58 -3.29 16.58 -3.60
N ILE A 59 -2.55 15.62 -3.06
CA ILE A 59 -2.76 14.19 -3.33
C ILE A 59 -4.07 13.67 -2.74
N ALA A 60 -4.57 14.28 -1.66
CA ALA A 60 -5.75 13.87 -0.93
C ALA A 60 -6.34 15.06 -0.17
N ASP A 61 -7.57 14.90 0.32
CA ASP A 61 -8.23 15.87 1.19
C ASP A 61 -7.43 16.02 2.50
N GLY A 62 -7.43 17.23 3.06
CA GLY A 62 -6.73 17.47 4.32
C GLY A 62 -6.81 18.91 4.80
N VAL A 63 -5.89 19.26 5.68
CA VAL A 63 -5.74 20.60 6.25
C VAL A 63 -4.31 21.07 6.05
N ILE A 64 -4.13 22.26 5.46
CA ILE A 64 -2.81 22.89 5.41
C ILE A 64 -2.42 23.25 6.83
N VAL A 65 -1.26 22.78 7.29
CA VAL A 65 -0.75 23.04 8.64
C VAL A 65 0.41 24.03 8.64
N ALA A 66 1.24 24.01 7.59
CA ALA A 66 2.32 24.97 7.39
C ALA A 66 2.54 25.24 5.90
N TYR A 67 3.05 26.41 5.58
CA TYR A 67 3.36 26.80 4.22
C TYR A 67 4.41 27.91 4.18
N ARG A 68 5.05 28.05 3.02
CA ARG A 68 5.83 29.25 2.66
C ARG A 68 5.56 29.57 1.19
N LEU A 69 5.24 30.84 0.91
CA LEU A 69 5.13 31.36 -0.45
C LEU A 69 6.25 32.38 -0.62
N ALA A 70 7.38 31.95 -1.17
CA ALA A 70 8.53 32.82 -1.33
C ALA A 70 8.22 33.95 -2.34
N PRO A 71 8.75 35.17 -2.13
CA PRO A 71 8.60 36.25 -3.09
C PRO A 71 9.46 36.03 -4.35
N ALA A 72 10.61 35.39 -4.22
CA ALA A 72 11.55 35.18 -5.31
C ALA A 72 12.38 33.90 -5.12
N THR A 73 13.04 33.49 -6.21
CA THR A 73 14.05 32.44 -6.22
C THR A 73 15.28 32.91 -5.46
N LYS A 74 15.95 31.98 -4.78
CA LYS A 74 17.22 32.26 -4.08
C LYS A 74 18.39 31.69 -4.84
N ASP A 75 19.58 32.19 -4.54
CA ASP A 75 20.84 31.63 -5.04
C ASP A 75 21.63 31.02 -3.88
N TYR A 76 22.10 29.79 -4.07
CA TYR A 76 23.02 29.14 -3.14
C TYR A 76 24.42 29.26 -3.73
N PRO A 77 25.32 30.08 -3.15
CA PRO A 77 26.64 30.32 -3.73
C PRO A 77 27.38 29.02 -4.05
N GLY A 78 27.76 28.85 -5.32
CA GLY A 78 28.50 27.67 -5.80
C GLY A 78 27.65 26.43 -6.07
N GLN A 79 26.34 26.43 -5.79
CA GLN A 79 25.42 25.34 -6.12
C GLN A 79 24.32 25.78 -7.11
N GLY A 80 23.92 27.05 -7.08
CA GLY A 80 22.98 27.64 -8.01
C GLY A 80 21.60 27.91 -7.40
N LEU A 81 20.65 28.21 -8.29
CA LEU A 81 19.35 28.72 -7.88
C LEU A 81 18.48 27.67 -7.21
N TYR A 82 17.75 28.04 -6.16
CA TYR A 82 16.84 27.15 -5.46
C TYR A 82 15.58 27.88 -5.01
N ASP A 83 14.45 27.19 -5.10
CA ASP A 83 13.17 27.70 -4.66
C ASP A 83 12.78 27.13 -3.30
N THR A 84 12.14 27.98 -2.51
CA THR A 84 11.90 27.71 -1.09
C THR A 84 10.42 27.63 -0.75
N SER A 85 9.50 27.92 -1.68
CA SER A 85 8.08 27.75 -1.40
C SER A 85 7.76 26.29 -1.09
N PHE A 86 6.87 26.08 -0.12
CA PHE A 86 6.38 24.76 0.22
C PHE A 86 4.95 24.81 0.77
N VAL A 87 4.27 23.68 0.73
CA VAL A 87 2.99 23.44 1.40
C VAL A 87 3.10 22.12 2.17
N LEU A 88 2.65 22.11 3.43
CA LEU A 88 2.55 20.93 4.28
C LEU A 88 1.09 20.69 4.63
N ILE A 89 0.58 19.51 4.30
CA ILE A 89 -0.81 19.11 4.52
C ILE A 89 -0.84 17.98 5.54
N LYS A 90 -1.71 18.09 6.54
CA LYS A 90 -2.11 16.98 7.40
C LYS A 90 -3.33 16.30 6.81
N HIS A 91 -3.27 14.97 6.74
CA HIS A 91 -4.35 14.09 6.33
C HIS A 91 -4.81 13.26 7.53
N ASP A 92 -6.11 13.02 7.57
CA ASP A 92 -6.76 12.23 8.61
C ASP A 92 -7.79 11.33 7.93
N THR A 93 -7.56 10.02 7.98
CA THR A 93 -8.44 9.01 7.39
C THR A 93 -8.57 7.85 8.35
N HIS A 94 -9.49 6.94 8.06
CA HIS A 94 -9.51 5.61 8.67
C HIS A 94 -9.12 4.58 7.60
N SER A 95 -8.30 3.59 7.97
CA SER A 95 -8.18 2.33 7.26
C SER A 95 -9.13 1.32 7.90
N GLY A 96 -9.77 0.48 7.08
CA GLY A 96 -10.84 -0.40 7.53
C GLY A 96 -12.00 0.35 8.20
N GLU A 97 -12.60 -0.27 9.21
CA GLU A 97 -13.69 0.27 10.02
C GLU A 97 -13.20 1.12 11.21
N ASN A 98 -12.01 0.84 11.77
CA ASN A 98 -11.67 1.32 13.11
C ASN A 98 -10.26 1.93 13.28
N THR A 99 -9.36 1.84 12.30
CA THR A 99 -7.96 2.28 12.45
C THR A 99 -7.79 3.69 11.91
N GLN A 100 -7.67 4.68 12.79
CA GLN A 100 -7.31 6.04 12.38
C GLN A 100 -5.86 6.07 11.85
N VAL A 101 -5.67 6.64 10.66
CA VAL A 101 -4.38 6.88 10.01
C VAL A 101 -4.22 8.38 9.80
N VAL A 102 -3.27 8.95 10.54
CA VAL A 102 -2.84 10.34 10.37
C VAL A 102 -1.50 10.35 9.68
N TYR A 103 -1.39 11.13 8.61
CA TYR A 103 -0.14 11.29 7.86
C TYR A 103 -0.07 12.69 7.27
N TYR A 104 1.09 13.04 6.73
CA TYR A 104 1.38 14.35 6.17
C TYR A 104 1.89 14.19 4.75
N SER A 105 1.59 15.17 3.89
CA SER A 105 2.28 15.33 2.61
C SER A 105 2.95 16.69 2.52
N LEU A 106 4.22 16.70 2.12
CA LEU A 106 5.05 17.89 1.98
C LEU A 106 5.42 18.07 0.50
N TYR A 107 5.20 19.29 0.00
CA TYR A 107 5.49 19.69 -1.37
C TYR A 107 6.49 20.85 -1.30
N MET A 108 7.74 20.60 -1.65
CA MET A 108 8.86 21.54 -1.56
C MET A 108 9.46 21.85 -2.93
N HIS A 109 10.30 22.89 -2.98
CA HIS A 109 10.81 23.47 -4.23
C HIS A 109 9.68 23.91 -5.18
N LEU A 110 8.56 24.38 -4.63
CA LEU A 110 7.52 25.03 -5.42
C LEU A 110 8.06 26.39 -5.91
N ALA A 111 7.64 26.80 -7.10
CA ALA A 111 7.99 28.10 -7.64
C ALA A 111 7.59 29.24 -6.67
N PRO A 112 8.39 30.31 -6.56
CA PRO A 112 8.04 31.50 -5.79
C PRO A 112 6.72 32.08 -6.29
N LYS A 113 5.81 32.43 -5.39
CA LYS A 113 4.53 33.02 -5.80
C LYS A 113 4.72 34.34 -6.56
N GLY A 114 5.79 35.08 -6.25
CA GLY A 114 6.13 36.32 -6.96
C GLY A 114 6.60 36.11 -8.40
N SER A 115 7.05 34.91 -8.79
CA SER A 115 7.45 34.61 -10.18
C SER A 115 6.34 33.94 -11.01
N LEU A 116 5.23 33.54 -10.38
CA LEU A 116 4.08 32.99 -11.11
C LEU A 116 3.47 34.03 -12.07
N THR A 117 2.94 33.58 -13.19
CA THR A 117 2.12 34.41 -14.08
C THR A 117 0.70 34.57 -13.51
N ASP A 118 -0.08 35.54 -13.99
CA ASP A 118 -1.48 35.70 -13.58
C ASP A 118 -2.34 34.45 -13.82
N PRO A 119 -2.24 33.76 -14.99
CA PRO A 119 -2.94 32.48 -15.21
C PRO A 119 -2.51 31.35 -14.27
N GLN A 120 -1.27 31.35 -13.79
CA GLN A 120 -0.82 30.38 -12.79
C GLN A 120 -1.36 30.74 -11.40
N ARG A 121 -1.28 32.03 -11.01
CA ARG A 121 -1.83 32.51 -9.73
C ARG A 121 -3.33 32.25 -9.61
N SER A 122 -4.09 32.43 -10.69
CA SER A 122 -5.54 32.19 -10.68
C SER A 122 -5.93 30.73 -10.52
N GLN A 123 -5.01 29.77 -10.78
CA GLN A 123 -5.26 28.35 -10.56
C GLN A 123 -5.04 27.90 -9.12
N LEU A 124 -4.19 28.59 -8.36
CA LEU A 124 -3.93 28.26 -6.95
C LEU A 124 -5.24 28.19 -6.18
N MET A 125 -5.32 27.27 -5.20
CA MET A 125 -6.45 27.24 -4.28
C MET A 125 -6.64 28.60 -3.57
N PRO A 126 -7.88 29.00 -3.22
CA PRO A 126 -8.18 30.36 -2.76
C PRO A 126 -7.26 30.86 -1.63
N PHE A 127 -7.04 30.03 -0.61
CA PHE A 127 -6.16 30.39 0.50
C PHE A 127 -4.73 30.75 0.06
N LEU A 128 -4.09 29.92 -0.76
CA LEU A 128 -2.72 30.16 -1.23
C LEU A 128 -2.65 31.31 -2.24
N ARG A 129 -3.73 31.52 -3.01
CA ARG A 129 -3.88 32.67 -3.92
C ARG A 129 -3.90 34.00 -3.17
N ASP A 130 -4.54 34.05 -2.01
CA ASP A 130 -4.70 35.30 -1.25
C ASP A 130 -3.61 35.50 -0.19
N ALA A 131 -2.94 34.42 0.25
CA ALA A 131 -1.89 34.48 1.26
C ALA A 131 -0.68 35.33 0.81
N ALA A 132 -0.20 36.23 1.69
CA ALA A 132 0.96 37.05 1.42
C ALA A 132 2.26 36.25 1.31
N THR A 133 3.14 36.67 0.40
CA THR A 133 4.51 36.14 0.29
C THR A 133 5.34 36.43 1.54
N GLY A 134 6.42 35.66 1.74
CA GLY A 134 7.39 35.91 2.81
C GLY A 134 8.50 34.87 2.85
N GLU A 135 9.57 35.20 3.58
CA GLU A 135 10.77 34.36 3.71
C GLU A 135 10.62 33.22 4.73
N SER A 136 9.78 33.44 5.74
CA SER A 136 9.57 32.51 6.85
C SER A 136 8.45 31.51 6.54
N ALA A 137 8.58 30.30 7.09
CA ALA A 137 7.47 29.38 7.20
C ALA A 137 6.35 29.99 8.06
N LYS A 138 5.11 29.82 7.64
CA LYS A 138 3.92 30.27 8.36
C LYS A 138 3.06 29.08 8.72
N GLN A 139 2.53 29.09 9.94
CA GLN A 139 1.42 28.21 10.30
C GLN A 139 0.16 28.71 9.59
N ALA A 140 -0.57 27.81 8.94
CA ALA A 140 -1.85 28.16 8.36
C ALA A 140 -2.92 28.32 9.46
N PRO A 141 -3.97 29.14 9.24
CA PRO A 141 -5.11 29.19 10.14
C PRO A 141 -5.68 27.78 10.39
N ALA A 142 -6.17 27.54 11.61
CA ALA A 142 -6.77 26.27 11.97
C ALA A 142 -7.89 25.90 10.98
N ASN A 143 -7.94 24.63 10.57
CA ASN A 143 -8.93 24.10 9.63
C ASN A 143 -8.89 24.73 8.22
N THR A 144 -7.74 25.22 7.76
CA THR A 144 -7.54 25.60 6.35
C THR A 144 -7.65 24.35 5.46
N ARG A 145 -8.86 24.06 5.00
CA ARG A 145 -9.16 22.87 4.20
C ARG A 145 -8.55 22.96 2.82
N VAL A 146 -8.07 21.82 2.34
CA VAL A 146 -7.64 21.61 0.97
C VAL A 146 -8.24 20.30 0.48
N TRP A 147 -8.75 20.32 -0.75
CA TRP A 147 -9.37 19.17 -1.38
C TRP A 147 -8.42 18.52 -2.38
N ARG A 148 -8.60 17.21 -2.56
CA ARG A 148 -7.85 16.42 -3.52
C ARG A 148 -7.88 17.09 -4.90
N LYS A 149 -6.70 17.17 -5.53
CA LYS A 149 -6.43 17.80 -6.83
C LYS A 149 -6.46 19.33 -6.86
N GLU A 150 -6.74 20.03 -5.75
CA GLU A 150 -6.55 21.48 -5.70
C GLU A 150 -5.09 21.85 -5.96
N VAL A 151 -4.89 22.95 -6.68
CA VAL A 151 -3.54 23.41 -7.06
C VAL A 151 -2.88 24.09 -5.87
N LEU A 152 -1.76 23.54 -5.45
CA LEU A 152 -0.92 24.04 -4.36
C LEU A 152 0.15 25.01 -4.87
N GLY A 153 0.60 24.81 -6.11
CA GLY A 153 1.69 25.58 -6.70
C GLY A 153 2.09 25.05 -8.06
N PHE A 154 3.25 25.50 -8.53
CA PHE A 154 3.90 25.03 -9.75
C PHE A 154 5.31 24.59 -9.40
N GLY A 155 5.90 23.73 -10.23
CA GLY A 155 7.26 23.29 -10.01
C GLY A 155 8.25 24.44 -10.06
N GLY A 156 9.14 24.49 -9.07
CA GLY A 156 10.28 25.39 -9.05
C GLY A 156 11.56 24.62 -9.40
N GLN A 157 12.64 24.93 -8.70
CA GLN A 157 13.95 24.34 -8.95
C GLN A 157 14.78 24.09 -7.68
N LEU A 158 15.72 23.16 -7.83
CA LEU A 158 16.77 22.84 -6.86
C LEU A 158 18.13 22.83 -7.58
N TYR A 159 18.97 23.80 -7.23
CA TYR A 159 20.31 24.02 -7.80
C TYR A 159 20.28 24.17 -9.34
N GLY A 160 19.38 25.03 -9.82
CA GLY A 160 19.20 25.34 -11.24
C GLY A 160 18.46 24.26 -12.06
N VAL A 161 18.02 23.18 -11.43
CA VAL A 161 17.31 22.08 -12.10
C VAL A 161 15.84 22.09 -11.71
N PRO A 162 14.89 22.09 -12.68
CA PRO A 162 13.46 21.97 -12.40
C PRO A 162 13.16 20.77 -11.50
N THR A 163 12.61 21.02 -10.31
CA THR A 163 12.47 19.99 -9.26
C THR A 163 11.31 20.34 -8.34
N VAL A 164 10.57 19.33 -7.92
CA VAL A 164 9.68 19.37 -6.75
C VAL A 164 10.09 18.24 -5.82
N HIS A 165 10.32 18.55 -4.55
CA HIS A 165 10.48 17.53 -3.53
C HIS A 165 9.12 17.15 -2.98
N PHE A 166 8.83 15.85 -2.93
CA PHE A 166 7.55 15.32 -2.47
C PHE A 166 7.80 14.21 -1.45
N GLU A 167 7.14 14.33 -0.30
CA GLU A 167 7.33 13.45 0.84
C GLU A 167 5.98 13.11 1.48
N ILE A 168 5.82 11.85 1.91
CA ILE A 168 4.71 11.39 2.75
C ILE A 168 5.31 10.80 4.02
N PHE A 169 4.85 11.27 5.17
CA PHE A 169 5.37 10.83 6.46
C PHE A 169 4.28 10.88 7.54
N THR A 170 4.55 10.26 8.69
CA THR A 170 3.70 10.36 9.87
C THR A 170 4.56 10.64 11.10
N THR A 171 3.94 10.99 12.22
CA THR A 171 4.66 11.12 13.48
C THR A 171 4.84 9.74 14.11
N GLU A 172 5.84 9.55 14.98
CA GLU A 172 5.98 8.29 15.73
C GLU A 172 4.75 7.97 16.59
N ALA A 173 4.13 9.01 17.18
CA ALA A 173 2.93 8.84 17.98
C ALA A 173 1.72 8.38 17.16
N ASP A 174 1.60 8.84 15.92
CA ASP A 174 0.53 8.42 15.00
C ASP A 174 0.87 7.05 14.37
N LEU A 175 2.13 6.79 14.01
CA LEU A 175 2.60 5.50 13.51
C LEU A 175 2.27 4.37 14.50
N ALA A 176 2.53 4.58 15.80
CA ALA A 176 2.23 3.60 16.84
C ALA A 176 0.75 3.24 16.97
N ARG A 177 -0.18 4.02 16.38
CA ARG A 177 -1.62 3.73 16.41
C ARG A 177 -2.06 2.75 15.34
N PHE A 178 -1.36 2.69 14.21
CA PHE A 178 -1.77 1.88 13.07
C PHE A 178 -0.70 0.86 12.64
N TRP A 179 0.59 1.07 12.94
CA TRP A 179 1.62 0.07 12.73
C TRP A 179 1.35 -1.17 13.61
N ARG A 180 1.42 -2.34 12.99
CA ARG A 180 1.30 -3.63 13.67
C ARG A 180 2.49 -4.47 13.26
N ASP A 181 3.11 -5.14 14.23
CA ASP A 181 4.23 -6.03 13.97
C ASP A 181 3.69 -7.44 13.68
N ALA A 182 3.64 -7.80 12.39
CA ALA A 182 3.23 -9.14 11.96
C ALA A 182 4.03 -10.28 12.63
N SER A 183 5.28 -10.03 13.03
CA SER A 183 6.12 -11.04 13.68
C SER A 183 5.66 -11.38 15.11
N ALA A 184 4.83 -10.54 15.71
CA ALA A 184 4.25 -10.78 17.03
C ALA A 184 3.03 -11.72 17.00
N VAL A 185 2.49 -12.04 15.81
CA VAL A 185 1.33 -12.94 15.68
C VAL A 185 1.78 -14.40 15.82
N ALA A 186 1.22 -15.10 16.81
CA ALA A 186 1.55 -16.49 17.10
C ALA A 186 1.08 -17.45 15.99
N ALA A 187 1.74 -18.61 15.87
CA ALA A 187 1.33 -19.69 14.97
C ALA A 187 -0.12 -20.11 15.24
N GLY A 188 -0.92 -20.26 14.18
CA GLY A 188 -2.37 -20.53 14.28
C GLY A 188 -3.22 -19.32 14.66
N GLY A 189 -2.62 -18.15 14.91
CA GLY A 189 -3.31 -16.92 15.23
C GLY A 189 -3.64 -16.07 13.99
N HIS A 190 -4.25 -14.93 14.23
CA HIS A 190 -4.50 -13.93 13.20
C HIS A 190 -4.12 -12.53 13.64
N GLY A 191 -3.93 -11.65 12.66
CA GLY A 191 -3.69 -10.23 12.86
C GLY A 191 -4.95 -9.47 13.27
N SER A 192 -4.97 -8.17 12.99
CA SER A 192 -6.06 -7.25 13.29
C SER A 192 -7.41 -7.74 12.75
N ASN A 193 -8.48 -7.47 13.50
CA ASN A 193 -9.84 -7.60 13.00
C ASN A 193 -10.22 -6.47 12.03
N ASP A 194 -9.44 -5.39 12.01
CA ASP A 194 -9.65 -4.28 11.10
C ASP A 194 -8.87 -4.50 9.79
N VAL A 195 -9.43 -5.38 8.96
CA VAL A 195 -8.78 -5.88 7.74
C VAL A 195 -8.85 -4.88 6.59
N PHE A 196 -7.78 -4.79 5.80
CA PHE A 196 -7.78 -4.11 4.51
C PHE A 196 -6.71 -4.70 3.60
N GLY A 197 -6.85 -4.44 2.29
CA GLY A 197 -5.90 -4.92 1.28
C GLY A 197 -5.97 -6.42 1.08
N ASP A 198 -4.82 -7.02 0.79
CA ASP A 198 -4.69 -8.44 0.50
C ASP A 198 -4.74 -9.29 1.78
N THR A 199 -5.16 -10.55 1.65
CA THR A 199 -5.10 -11.52 2.75
C THR A 199 -3.82 -12.33 2.65
N HIS A 200 -3.11 -12.48 3.76
CA HIS A 200 -1.82 -13.18 3.81
C HIS A 200 -1.92 -14.40 4.71
N PHE A 201 -1.41 -15.53 4.24
CA PHE A 201 -1.32 -16.77 5.00
C PHE A 201 0.14 -17.17 5.15
N ILE A 202 0.62 -17.33 6.39
CA ILE A 202 1.94 -17.87 6.69
C ILE A 202 1.79 -19.33 7.07
N LEU A 203 2.21 -20.21 6.17
CA LEU A 203 2.12 -21.65 6.31
C LEU A 203 3.44 -22.19 6.88
N PRO A 204 3.41 -23.07 7.90
CA PRO A 204 4.59 -23.83 8.28
C PRO A 204 5.04 -24.78 7.16
N ALA A 205 6.27 -25.28 7.31
CA ALA A 205 6.81 -26.34 6.46
C ALA A 205 6.07 -27.68 6.67
N ASN A 206 6.23 -28.59 5.71
CA ASN A 206 5.75 -29.97 5.78
C ASN A 206 4.21 -30.13 5.75
N LEU A 207 3.49 -29.18 5.15
CA LEU A 207 2.04 -29.29 4.97
C LEU A 207 1.69 -30.11 3.73
N SER A 208 0.69 -30.98 3.88
CA SER A 208 0.19 -31.82 2.79
C SER A 208 -0.92 -31.14 2.00
N PHE A 209 -0.87 -31.35 0.69
CA PHE A 209 -1.81 -30.84 -0.29
C PHE A 209 -2.55 -32.00 -0.97
N VAL A 210 -3.82 -31.79 -1.29
CA VAL A 210 -4.66 -32.78 -1.97
C VAL A 210 -5.02 -32.33 -3.39
N THR A 211 -5.22 -33.31 -4.27
CA THR A 211 -5.54 -33.11 -5.69
C THR A 211 -6.86 -32.36 -5.90
N ARG A 212 -7.86 -32.59 -5.05
CA ARG A 212 -9.24 -32.10 -5.27
C ARG A 212 -9.76 -31.38 -4.04
N HIS A 213 -10.48 -30.28 -4.25
CA HIS A 213 -11.34 -29.68 -3.24
C HIS A 213 -12.32 -30.74 -2.68
N PRO A 214 -12.42 -30.95 -1.37
CA PRO A 214 -13.23 -32.04 -0.79
C PRO A 214 -14.72 -31.98 -1.10
N HIS A 215 -15.28 -30.78 -1.26
CA HIS A 215 -16.70 -30.59 -1.60
C HIS A 215 -16.99 -30.60 -3.11
N ALA A 216 -15.99 -30.82 -3.96
CA ALA A 216 -16.19 -30.78 -5.39
C ALA A 216 -16.62 -32.13 -5.97
N ILE A 217 -17.62 -32.11 -6.85
CA ILE A 217 -18.17 -33.31 -7.51
C ILE A 217 -17.48 -33.56 -8.86
N ALA A 218 -18.02 -34.47 -9.69
CA ALA A 218 -17.53 -34.72 -11.05
C ALA A 218 -18.46 -34.04 -12.10
N PRO A 219 -17.93 -33.30 -13.09
CA PRO A 219 -16.54 -32.85 -13.23
C PRO A 219 -16.13 -31.92 -12.08
N HIS A 220 -14.83 -31.67 -11.87
CA HIS A 220 -14.30 -31.00 -10.66
C HIS A 220 -14.86 -29.57 -10.51
N ARG A 221 -15.96 -29.46 -9.74
CA ARG A 221 -16.75 -28.23 -9.57
C ARG A 221 -17.55 -28.27 -8.29
N ILE A 222 -17.99 -27.11 -7.82
CA ILE A 222 -19.01 -26.97 -6.77
C ILE A 222 -20.33 -26.59 -7.46
N ASP A 223 -21.37 -27.40 -7.28
CA ASP A 223 -22.71 -27.05 -7.74
C ASP A 223 -23.27 -25.97 -6.82
N LEU A 224 -23.72 -24.86 -7.39
CA LEU A 224 -24.19 -23.70 -6.64
C LEU A 224 -25.72 -23.63 -6.68
N ALA A 225 -26.33 -23.01 -5.67
CA ALA A 225 -27.76 -22.75 -5.69
C ALA A 225 -28.16 -21.88 -6.91
N GLY A 226 -29.27 -22.23 -7.57
CA GLY A 226 -29.73 -21.64 -8.83
C GLY A 226 -29.77 -22.65 -9.99
N HIS A 227 -30.56 -22.38 -11.03
CA HIS A 227 -30.67 -23.31 -12.17
C HIS A 227 -29.40 -23.33 -13.02
N ASN A 228 -28.80 -24.52 -13.22
CA ASN A 228 -27.64 -24.78 -14.09
C ASN A 228 -26.40 -23.92 -13.78
N GLN A 229 -26.10 -23.66 -12.51
CA GLN A 229 -24.94 -22.87 -12.12
C GLN A 229 -23.98 -23.68 -11.25
N PHE A 230 -22.71 -23.70 -11.65
CA PHE A 230 -21.61 -24.35 -10.94
C PHE A 230 -20.39 -23.44 -10.96
N TYR A 231 -19.49 -23.64 -10.02
CA TYR A 231 -18.16 -23.04 -10.02
C TYR A 231 -17.13 -24.09 -10.38
N GLU A 232 -16.46 -23.93 -11.53
CA GLU A 232 -15.38 -24.84 -11.94
C GLU A 232 -14.14 -24.59 -11.09
N LEU A 233 -13.48 -25.69 -10.73
CA LEU A 233 -12.29 -25.67 -9.92
C LEU A 233 -11.15 -26.36 -10.69
N PRO A 234 -9.95 -25.76 -10.75
CA PRO A 234 -8.81 -26.44 -11.32
C PRO A 234 -8.44 -27.67 -10.48
N ILE A 235 -8.11 -28.79 -11.13
CA ILE A 235 -7.57 -29.96 -10.44
C ILE A 235 -6.12 -29.69 -10.08
N GLY A 236 -5.76 -29.87 -8.82
CA GLY A 236 -4.38 -29.76 -8.34
C GLY A 236 -3.61 -31.06 -8.43
N VAL A 237 -2.46 -31.10 -7.77
CA VAL A 237 -1.58 -32.26 -7.61
C VAL A 237 -1.40 -32.47 -6.11
N ALA A 238 -1.54 -33.72 -5.64
CA ALA A 238 -1.26 -34.05 -4.25
C ALA A 238 0.25 -34.04 -4.00
N GLY A 239 0.66 -33.53 -2.85
CA GLY A 239 2.07 -33.45 -2.48
C GLY A 239 2.27 -32.81 -1.11
N GLN A 240 3.49 -32.36 -0.84
CA GLN A 240 3.85 -31.75 0.43
C GLN A 240 4.81 -30.58 0.19
N SER A 241 4.62 -29.47 0.90
CA SER A 241 5.62 -28.40 0.95
C SER A 241 6.77 -28.79 1.88
N THR A 242 8.02 -28.49 1.54
CA THR A 242 9.17 -28.72 2.42
C THR A 242 9.59 -27.47 3.19
N GLU A 243 9.17 -26.30 2.72
CA GLU A 243 9.54 -24.99 3.25
C GLU A 243 8.33 -24.27 3.82
N ARG A 244 8.59 -23.23 4.63
CA ARG A 244 7.56 -22.27 5.05
C ARG A 244 7.13 -21.44 3.84
N LEU A 245 5.83 -21.20 3.72
CA LEU A 245 5.26 -20.45 2.61
C LEU A 245 4.55 -19.20 3.10
N HIS A 246 4.66 -18.11 2.34
CA HIS A 246 3.83 -16.92 2.47
C HIS A 246 2.94 -16.85 1.24
N VAL A 247 1.64 -17.07 1.44
CA VAL A 247 0.64 -16.97 0.37
C VAL A 247 -0.06 -15.63 0.51
N VAL A 248 -0.03 -14.83 -0.55
CA VAL A 248 -0.77 -13.56 -0.65
C VAL A 248 -1.96 -13.80 -1.58
N VAL A 249 -3.17 -13.54 -1.08
CA VAL A 249 -4.42 -13.69 -1.81
C VAL A 249 -5.01 -12.32 -2.06
N GLU A 250 -4.95 -11.90 -3.31
CA GLU A 250 -5.63 -10.71 -3.84
C GLU A 250 -7.03 -11.11 -4.34
N LEU A 251 -8.03 -10.32 -3.98
CA LEU A 251 -9.37 -10.36 -4.55
C LEU A 251 -9.61 -9.04 -5.28
N GLY A 252 -9.80 -9.11 -6.59
CA GLY A 252 -9.99 -7.91 -7.40
C GLY A 252 -10.47 -8.20 -8.81
N LYS A 253 -11.39 -7.35 -9.27
CA LYS A 253 -11.95 -7.37 -10.65
C LYS A 253 -12.62 -8.72 -11.00
N GLY A 254 -13.15 -9.43 -10.01
CA GLY A 254 -13.78 -10.74 -10.18
C GLY A 254 -12.84 -11.92 -9.95
N HIS A 255 -11.53 -11.68 -9.81
CA HIS A 255 -10.54 -12.75 -9.73
C HIS A 255 -10.08 -12.97 -8.29
N ARG A 256 -9.71 -14.22 -8.01
CA ARG A 256 -8.81 -14.55 -6.90
C ARG A 256 -7.44 -14.86 -7.47
N ILE A 257 -6.41 -14.16 -6.98
CA ILE A 257 -5.02 -14.40 -7.36
C ILE A 257 -4.24 -14.78 -6.11
N ALA A 258 -3.70 -15.99 -6.06
CA ALA A 258 -2.85 -16.46 -4.98
C ALA A 258 -1.39 -16.53 -5.42
N THR A 259 -0.57 -15.62 -4.91
CA THR A 259 0.88 -15.58 -5.13
C THR A 259 1.59 -16.21 -3.93
N THR A 260 2.52 -17.13 -4.17
CA THR A 260 3.22 -17.84 -3.10
C THR A 260 4.70 -17.50 -3.10
N TYR A 261 5.24 -17.25 -1.93
CA TYR A 261 6.66 -16.97 -1.70
C TYR A 261 7.25 -18.00 -0.72
N ARG A 262 8.53 -18.34 -0.92
CA ARG A 262 9.32 -19.07 0.08
C ARG A 262 9.68 -18.11 1.22
N LEU A 263 9.63 -18.61 2.44
CA LEU A 263 10.22 -17.95 3.59
C LEU A 263 11.49 -18.69 4.03
N ASP A 264 12.55 -17.93 4.32
CA ASP A 264 13.76 -18.48 4.90
C ASP A 264 13.56 -18.89 6.37
N ALA A 265 14.62 -19.41 7.00
CA ALA A 265 14.60 -19.85 8.39
C ALA A 265 14.30 -18.70 9.38
N GLN A 266 14.57 -17.46 8.98
CA GLN A 266 14.32 -16.24 9.73
C GLN A 266 12.93 -15.66 9.46
N GLY A 267 12.17 -16.25 8.54
CA GLY A 267 10.83 -15.80 8.17
C GLY A 267 10.80 -14.67 7.15
N LYS A 268 11.91 -14.36 6.48
CA LYS A 268 12.00 -13.35 5.42
C LYS A 268 11.69 -13.97 4.06
N LEU A 269 11.14 -13.17 3.14
CA LEU A 269 10.89 -13.57 1.76
C LEU A 269 12.20 -13.97 1.05
N ALA A 270 12.28 -15.22 0.59
CA ALA A 270 13.41 -15.78 -0.16
C ALA A 270 13.17 -15.83 -1.68
N GLY A 271 11.95 -15.54 -2.13
CA GLY A 271 11.59 -15.46 -3.55
C GLY A 271 10.19 -16.01 -3.82
N GLN A 272 9.59 -15.57 -4.94
CA GLN A 272 8.32 -16.11 -5.42
C GLN A 272 8.52 -17.54 -5.94
N ILE A 273 7.51 -18.39 -5.78
CA ILE A 273 7.44 -19.75 -6.32
C ILE A 273 6.52 -19.72 -7.54
N GLY A 274 7.04 -20.09 -8.71
CA GLY A 274 6.26 -20.19 -9.95
C GLY A 274 5.36 -18.99 -10.26
N LEU A 275 4.34 -19.23 -11.09
CA LEU A 275 3.34 -18.23 -11.45
C LEU A 275 2.19 -18.17 -10.42
N PRO A 276 1.60 -16.99 -10.17
CA PRO A 276 0.40 -16.86 -9.34
C PRO A 276 -0.74 -17.78 -9.81
N VAL A 277 -1.48 -18.33 -8.85
CA VAL A 277 -2.66 -19.15 -9.14
C VAL A 277 -3.86 -18.24 -9.28
N ARG A 278 -4.39 -18.14 -10.49
CA ARG A 278 -5.56 -17.32 -10.81
C ARG A 278 -6.81 -18.20 -10.88
N GLN A 279 -7.87 -17.76 -10.22
CA GLN A 279 -9.20 -18.34 -10.30
C GLN A 279 -10.16 -17.23 -10.75
N ASP A 280 -10.66 -17.35 -11.98
CA ASP A 280 -11.62 -16.39 -12.53
C ASP A 280 -12.99 -16.52 -11.85
N ASP A 281 -13.72 -15.41 -11.83
CA ASP A 281 -15.04 -15.22 -11.21
C ASP A 281 -15.16 -15.55 -9.71
N TYR A 282 -14.09 -16.01 -9.06
CA TYR A 282 -14.11 -16.41 -7.65
C TYR A 282 -14.65 -15.30 -6.76
N GLU A 283 -14.17 -14.06 -6.93
CA GLU A 283 -14.57 -12.91 -6.10
C GLU A 283 -16.07 -12.64 -6.20
N TYR A 284 -16.64 -12.74 -7.41
CA TYR A 284 -18.07 -12.55 -7.63
C TYR A 284 -18.90 -13.71 -7.07
N GLU A 285 -18.33 -14.92 -7.05
CA GLU A 285 -19.01 -16.13 -6.62
C GLU A 285 -18.86 -16.44 -5.12
N ILE A 286 -18.03 -15.71 -4.35
CA ILE A 286 -17.79 -15.96 -2.92
C ILE A 286 -19.11 -16.10 -2.15
N PHE A 287 -20.10 -15.24 -2.41
CA PHE A 287 -21.39 -15.30 -1.73
C PHE A 287 -22.14 -16.62 -1.99
N ARG A 288 -22.14 -17.09 -3.23
CA ARG A 288 -22.82 -18.33 -3.62
C ARG A 288 -22.06 -19.56 -3.15
N LEU A 289 -20.73 -19.51 -3.20
CA LEU A 289 -19.84 -20.51 -2.61
C LEU A 289 -20.06 -20.62 -1.10
N ALA A 290 -20.08 -19.49 -0.39
CA ALA A 290 -20.33 -19.44 1.05
C ALA A 290 -21.70 -20.03 1.41
N THR A 291 -22.75 -19.66 0.67
CA THR A 291 -24.10 -20.20 0.86
C THR A 291 -24.16 -21.71 0.67
N THR A 292 -23.36 -22.25 -0.26
CA THR A 292 -23.31 -23.68 -0.57
C THR A 292 -22.48 -24.46 0.45
N LEU A 293 -21.32 -23.93 0.84
CA LEU A 293 -20.35 -24.62 1.69
C LEU A 293 -20.62 -24.46 3.19
N TYR A 294 -21.31 -23.39 3.60
CA TYR A 294 -21.61 -23.05 4.99
C TYR A 294 -23.11 -22.85 5.17
N ALA A 295 -23.87 -23.93 4.97
CA ALA A 295 -25.32 -23.89 5.01
C ALA A 295 -25.88 -23.47 6.38
N ASP A 296 -25.10 -23.65 7.45
CA ASP A 296 -25.46 -23.23 8.82
C ASP A 296 -25.29 -21.73 9.05
N CYS A 297 -24.29 -21.11 8.41
CA CYS A 297 -24.01 -19.68 8.50
C CYS A 297 -23.25 -19.15 7.27
N PRO A 298 -23.97 -18.77 6.20
CA PRO A 298 -23.34 -18.25 4.97
C PRO A 298 -22.50 -16.98 5.18
N SER A 299 -22.84 -16.13 6.15
CA SER A 299 -22.06 -14.93 6.49
C SER A 299 -20.69 -15.27 7.07
N ALA A 300 -20.62 -16.20 8.03
CA ALA A 300 -19.35 -16.73 8.53
C ALA A 300 -18.52 -17.39 7.41
N GLY A 301 -19.18 -18.14 6.52
CA GLY A 301 -18.54 -18.72 5.33
C GLY A 301 -17.96 -17.67 4.39
N TYR A 302 -18.68 -16.57 4.15
CA TYR A 302 -18.22 -15.46 3.32
C TYR A 302 -16.96 -14.83 3.91
N GLU A 303 -16.95 -14.58 5.22
CA GLU A 303 -15.78 -14.02 5.91
C GLU A 303 -14.58 -14.97 5.89
N TYR A 304 -14.78 -16.27 6.11
CA TYR A 304 -13.69 -17.25 6.00
C TYR A 304 -13.08 -17.31 4.60
N LEU A 305 -13.91 -17.40 3.56
CA LEU A 305 -13.43 -17.49 2.18
C LEU A 305 -12.76 -16.19 1.71
N ARG A 306 -13.19 -15.04 2.23
CA ARG A 306 -12.67 -13.72 1.85
C ARG A 306 -11.44 -13.30 2.65
N PHE A 307 -11.47 -13.46 3.98
CA PHE A 307 -10.48 -12.90 4.91
C PHE A 307 -9.62 -13.97 5.60
N GLY A 308 -9.93 -15.24 5.38
CA GLY A 308 -9.29 -16.36 6.08
C GLY A 308 -9.70 -16.50 7.55
N ARG A 309 -10.60 -15.64 8.05
CA ARG A 309 -11.07 -15.59 9.43
C ARG A 309 -12.45 -14.94 9.51
N ILE A 310 -13.22 -15.27 10.56
CA ILE A 310 -14.48 -14.62 10.89
C ILE A 310 -14.18 -13.35 11.68
N LEU A 311 -14.72 -12.22 11.25
CA LEU A 311 -14.53 -10.90 11.86
C LEU A 311 -15.76 -10.47 12.67
N SER A 312 -16.94 -10.94 12.25
CA SER A 312 -18.21 -10.71 12.93
C SER A 312 -18.38 -11.57 14.19
N SER A 313 -19.52 -11.40 14.87
CA SER A 313 -19.95 -12.27 15.96
C SER A 313 -20.58 -13.59 15.49
N ASP A 314 -20.68 -13.81 14.19
CA ASP A 314 -21.30 -15.01 13.63
C ASP A 314 -20.44 -16.25 13.92
N THR A 315 -21.09 -17.41 13.96
CA THR A 315 -20.42 -18.68 14.23
C THR A 315 -20.89 -19.75 13.27
N THR A 316 -19.98 -20.59 12.81
CA THR A 316 -20.27 -21.79 12.01
C THR A 316 -19.66 -23.01 12.69
N THR A 317 -20.29 -24.16 12.46
CA THR A 317 -19.79 -25.47 12.83
C THR A 317 -18.69 -25.99 11.90
N HIS A 318 -18.47 -25.31 10.78
CA HIS A 318 -17.43 -25.62 9.80
C HIS A 318 -16.11 -24.93 10.16
N THR A 319 -15.03 -25.71 10.26
CA THR A 319 -13.66 -25.17 10.41
C THR A 319 -12.85 -25.55 9.18
N GLU A 320 -13.22 -24.95 8.05
CA GLU A 320 -12.58 -25.20 6.78
C GLU A 320 -12.38 -23.92 5.98
N ASN A 321 -11.34 -23.87 5.16
CA ASN A 321 -11.07 -22.85 4.18
C ASN A 321 -10.16 -23.48 3.11
N TRP A 322 -10.76 -24.35 2.29
CA TRP A 322 -10.04 -25.09 1.26
C TRP A 322 -9.67 -24.19 0.09
N GLN A 323 -8.38 -23.93 -0.05
CA GLN A 323 -7.86 -23.01 -1.05
C GLN A 323 -6.87 -23.72 -1.97
N LEU A 324 -6.96 -23.44 -3.27
CA LEU A 324 -5.96 -23.87 -4.24
C LEU A 324 -4.78 -22.90 -4.18
N ILE A 325 -3.60 -23.42 -3.85
CA ILE A 325 -2.38 -22.63 -3.75
C ILE A 325 -1.22 -23.36 -4.42
N ARG A 326 -0.21 -22.60 -4.83
CA ARG A 326 1.06 -23.16 -5.28
C ARG A 326 1.88 -23.56 -4.05
N TYR A 327 2.47 -24.74 -4.06
CA TYR A 327 3.32 -25.21 -2.96
C TYR A 327 4.71 -25.68 -3.42
N ASP A 328 4.91 -25.81 -4.74
CA ASP A 328 6.18 -26.09 -5.41
C ASP A 328 6.22 -25.32 -6.75
N GLU A 329 7.38 -25.23 -7.41
CA GLU A 329 7.58 -24.47 -8.65
C GLU A 329 6.54 -24.86 -9.71
N ASP A 330 6.29 -26.16 -9.85
CA ASP A 330 5.40 -26.73 -10.85
C ASP A 330 4.10 -27.35 -10.28
N ALA A 331 3.87 -27.27 -8.96
CA ALA A 331 2.73 -27.92 -8.31
C ALA A 331 1.80 -26.95 -7.57
N ILE A 332 0.50 -27.10 -7.84
CA ILE A 332 -0.59 -26.44 -7.12
C ILE A 332 -1.47 -27.52 -6.47
N GLY A 333 -2.01 -27.26 -5.29
CA GLY A 333 -2.85 -28.24 -4.58
C GLY A 333 -3.78 -27.58 -3.57
N TYR A 334 -4.78 -28.33 -3.12
CA TYR A 334 -5.73 -27.85 -2.14
C TYR A 334 -5.24 -28.09 -0.72
N ILE A 335 -5.41 -27.09 0.14
CA ILE A 335 -5.17 -27.19 1.58
C ILE A 335 -6.28 -26.49 2.35
N ASN A 336 -6.67 -27.04 3.50
CA ASN A 336 -7.53 -26.35 4.45
C ASN A 336 -6.71 -25.33 5.25
N LEU A 337 -6.84 -24.04 4.93
CA LEU A 337 -6.13 -22.97 5.64
C LEU A 337 -6.69 -22.69 7.03
N ALA A 338 -7.90 -23.17 7.35
CA ALA A 338 -8.53 -23.00 8.66
C ALA A 338 -8.28 -24.18 9.61
N ASP A 339 -7.63 -25.27 9.16
CA ASP A 339 -7.36 -26.43 10.03
C ASP A 339 -6.43 -26.02 11.18
N PRO A 340 -6.87 -26.10 12.45
CA PRO A 340 -6.05 -25.67 13.59
C PRO A 340 -4.72 -26.43 13.69
N ARG A 341 -4.66 -27.66 13.17
CA ARG A 341 -3.45 -28.48 13.16
C ARG A 341 -2.38 -27.94 12.22
N HIS A 342 -2.76 -27.17 11.20
CA HIS A 342 -1.82 -26.55 10.28
C HIS A 342 -1.16 -25.30 10.88
N SER A 343 -1.67 -24.75 12.00
CA SER A 343 -1.09 -23.58 12.67
C SER A 343 -0.80 -22.40 11.72
N VAL A 344 -1.68 -22.18 10.75
CA VAL A 344 -1.53 -21.11 9.74
C VAL A 344 -1.73 -19.76 10.43
N ILE A 345 -0.82 -18.81 10.17
CA ILE A 345 -1.03 -17.42 10.58
C ILE A 345 -1.81 -16.70 9.50
N VAL A 346 -2.88 -16.00 9.88
CA VAL A 346 -3.71 -15.22 8.94
C VAL A 346 -3.56 -13.73 9.19
N LEU A 347 -3.05 -12.99 8.20
CA LEU A 347 -2.80 -11.56 8.26
C LEU A 347 -3.54 -10.84 7.13
N SER A 348 -3.50 -9.52 7.14
CA SER A 348 -3.89 -8.65 6.03
C SER A 348 -2.82 -7.55 5.84
N ASP A 349 -2.94 -6.70 4.82
CA ASP A 349 -2.05 -5.52 4.69
C ASP A 349 -2.09 -4.62 5.94
N ALA A 350 -3.17 -4.68 6.73
CA ALA A 350 -3.32 -4.00 8.01
C ALA A 350 -2.30 -4.41 9.07
N ASP A 351 -1.64 -5.54 8.86
CA ASP A 351 -0.72 -6.17 9.81
C ASP A 351 0.76 -5.97 9.42
N PHE A 352 1.04 -5.28 8.31
CA PHE A 352 2.40 -5.07 7.78
C PHE A 352 3.21 -6.40 7.70
N PRO A 353 2.73 -7.39 6.92
CA PRO A 353 3.36 -8.70 6.79
C PRO A 353 4.73 -8.63 6.11
N ASN A 354 5.40 -9.77 5.86
CA ASN A 354 6.80 -9.88 5.44
C ASN A 354 7.26 -9.09 4.18
N THR A 355 6.35 -8.41 3.47
CA THR A 355 6.64 -7.41 2.44
C THR A 355 7.05 -6.05 3.02
N TRP A 356 6.83 -5.82 4.32
CA TRP A 356 7.15 -4.62 5.06
C TRP A 356 8.31 -4.85 6.02
N GLN A 357 9.16 -3.85 6.16
CA GLN A 357 10.24 -3.84 7.16
C GLN A 357 10.22 -2.50 7.87
N LYS A 358 10.00 -2.53 9.20
CA LYS A 358 10.25 -1.35 10.02
C LYS A 358 11.74 -1.21 10.23
N LEU A 359 12.31 -0.17 9.66
CA LEU A 359 13.68 0.23 9.92
C LEU A 359 13.69 1.18 11.12
N SER A 360 14.72 1.07 11.95
CA SER A 360 14.94 2.00 13.04
C SER A 360 16.41 2.33 13.08
N GLU A 361 16.71 3.57 13.42
CA GLU A 361 18.08 3.99 13.63
C GLU A 361 18.74 3.15 14.73
N GLY A 362 19.97 2.72 14.47
CA GLY A 362 20.79 1.99 15.40
C GLY A 362 21.28 2.86 16.55
N ARG A 363 21.90 2.23 17.55
CA ARG A 363 22.31 2.89 18.81
C ARG A 363 23.30 4.05 18.64
N ALA A 364 24.01 4.11 17.51
CA ALA A 364 24.99 5.16 17.22
C ALA A 364 24.38 6.37 16.48
N ALA A 365 23.08 6.35 16.17
CA ALA A 365 22.44 7.43 15.45
C ALA A 365 22.28 8.70 16.28
N SER A 366 22.44 9.84 15.62
CA SER A 366 22.14 11.15 16.18
C SER A 366 21.14 11.86 15.27
N PRO A 367 19.94 12.22 15.77
CA PRO A 367 18.97 12.99 14.98
C PRO A 367 19.52 14.32 14.45
N GLU A 368 20.60 14.83 15.03
CA GLU A 368 21.21 16.12 14.69
C GLU A 368 22.15 16.06 13.48
N ASP A 369 22.68 14.88 13.12
CA ASP A 369 23.65 14.75 12.02
C ASP A 369 23.02 14.40 10.67
N GLY A 370 21.77 13.90 10.69
CA GLY A 370 21.02 13.48 9.51
C GLY A 370 21.60 12.25 8.80
N ILE A 371 22.49 11.51 9.45
CA ILE A 371 23.16 10.31 8.93
C ILE A 371 22.30 9.07 9.23
N ALA A 372 22.02 8.30 8.19
CA ALA A 372 21.29 7.04 8.28
C ALA A 372 22.18 5.93 8.86
N ASN A 373 22.18 5.79 10.19
CA ASN A 373 22.87 4.71 10.88
C ASN A 373 21.91 3.55 11.08
N LEU A 374 21.78 2.67 10.09
CA LEU A 374 20.85 1.55 10.14
C LEU A 374 21.52 0.26 10.58
N ASP A 375 20.93 -0.38 11.60
CA ASP A 375 21.25 -1.75 11.95
C ASP A 375 20.55 -2.69 10.93
N GLY A 376 21.32 -3.50 10.20
CA GLY A 376 20.75 -4.58 9.37
C GLY A 376 20.49 -4.28 7.89
N LEU A 377 21.01 -3.18 7.32
CA LEU A 377 21.23 -3.09 5.87
C LEU A 377 22.59 -3.73 5.54
N ASN A 378 22.58 -5.06 5.34
CA ASN A 378 23.67 -5.79 4.68
C ASN A 378 23.24 -6.15 3.25
#